data_AF-A0A0C3D3H7-F1
#
_entry.id   AF-A0A0C3D3H7-F1
#
_cell.length_a   1.000
_cell.length_b   1.000
_cell.length_c   1.000
_cell.angle_alpha   90.00
_cell.angle_beta   90.00
_cell.angle_gamma   90.00
#
_symmetry.space_group_name_H-M   'P 1'
#
loop_
_entity.id
_entity.type
_entity.pdbx_description
1 polymer ?
#
loop_
_entity_poly.entity_id
_entity_poly.type
_entity_poly.pdbx_seq_one_letter_code
_entity_poly.pdbx_strand_id
1 'polypeptide(L)'
;MAQSCCQQPHSHQHAHGHAQPNAPQMMAPQIDPAVQARIDANFRPVDLAIGGPALAFAFCQNHKREKCTDCNVDFSSLNRISKIFITNPNLRCPPPPTVVQQKLSQAVTNTKDEGNNLYKVGKHKEALAKYNFAANIAVQRPPWENSALFREELSTVVSNRSAALFELGDYLGALVDAETVVAIRRNWAKGHFRKAKALVGIGRLEEAKEAVSLGLQFEPNNAELNSYMAELQKTMQETGSKNADVTSVSAIPGAA
;
A
#
# COMPACT_ATOMS: atom_id res chain seq x y z
N MET A 1 -86.80 13.99 23.57
CA MET A 1 -86.85 14.79 22.33
C MET A 1 -85.56 14.50 21.58
N ALA A 2 -85.55 13.41 20.79
CA ALA A 2 -85.58 13.41 19.32
C ALA A 2 -84.23 13.91 18.73
N GLN A 3 -83.35 12.99 18.27
CA GLN A 3 -83.18 12.53 16.87
C GLN A 3 -82.65 13.66 15.96
N SER A 4 -81.74 13.55 14.99
CA SER A 4 -80.98 12.51 14.26
C SER A 4 -80.05 13.35 13.32
N CYS A 5 -78.86 12.97 12.82
CA CYS A 5 -78.62 12.14 11.63
C CYS A 5 -77.16 12.33 11.13
N CYS A 6 -76.58 11.24 10.57
CA CYS A 6 -75.66 11.10 9.42
C CYS A 6 -74.25 11.74 9.46
N GLN A 7 -73.14 10.97 9.51
CA GLN A 7 -72.43 10.19 8.46
C GLN A 7 -71.53 11.02 7.51
N GLN A 8 -70.20 10.83 7.68
CA GLN A 8 -69.01 10.74 6.75
C GLN A 8 -69.05 11.36 5.32
N PRO A 9 -67.93 11.38 4.55
CA PRO A 9 -66.51 11.68 4.81
C PRO A 9 -65.98 12.81 3.88
N HIS A 10 -64.85 13.44 4.19
CA HIS A 10 -64.24 14.44 3.30
C HIS A 10 -63.55 13.77 2.09
N SER A 11 -64.19 13.91 0.94
CA SER A 11 -63.63 13.61 -0.39
C SER A 11 -62.66 14.71 -0.83
N HIS A 12 -61.42 14.34 -1.13
CA HIS A 12 -60.48 15.18 -1.88
C HIS A 12 -60.95 15.35 -3.33
N GLN A 13 -61.29 16.57 -3.72
CA GLN A 13 -61.41 16.97 -5.12
C GLN A 13 -60.18 17.80 -5.48
N HIS A 14 -59.25 17.23 -6.26
CA HIS A 14 -58.25 18.01 -7.00
C HIS A 14 -58.79 18.24 -8.40
N ALA A 15 -59.03 19.52 -8.71
CA ALA A 15 -59.45 19.99 -10.01
C ALA A 15 -58.42 19.65 -11.10
N HIS A 16 -58.92 19.14 -12.23
CA HIS A 16 -58.16 18.97 -13.46
C HIS A 16 -57.83 20.32 -14.10
N GLY A 17 -56.63 20.41 -14.69
CA GLY A 17 -56.40 21.24 -15.88
C GLY A 17 -55.44 22.40 -15.74
N HIS A 18 -54.14 22.12 -15.68
CA HIS A 18 -53.13 22.98 -16.32
C HIS A 18 -52.07 22.11 -16.99
N ALA A 19 -52.15 22.02 -18.32
CA ALA A 19 -51.07 21.48 -19.14
C ALA A 19 -49.85 22.40 -18.98
N GLN A 20 -48.81 21.90 -18.32
CA GLN A 20 -47.51 22.58 -18.32
C GLN A 20 -46.92 22.51 -19.74
N PRO A 21 -46.34 23.59 -20.26
CA PRO A 21 -45.63 23.55 -21.53
C PRO A 21 -44.42 22.61 -21.40
N ASN A 22 -44.28 21.68 -22.34
CA ASN A 22 -43.18 20.71 -22.43
C ASN A 22 -41.82 21.35 -22.08
N ALA A 23 -41.31 21.05 -20.89
CA ALA A 23 -39.89 21.24 -20.63
C ALA A 23 -39.14 20.27 -21.55
N PRO A 24 -38.13 20.72 -22.33
CA PRO A 24 -37.33 19.80 -23.14
C PRO A 24 -36.71 18.77 -22.20
N GLN A 25 -37.13 17.52 -22.38
CA GLN A 25 -36.60 16.38 -21.66
C GLN A 25 -35.10 16.35 -21.98
N MET A 26 -34.26 16.74 -21.00
CA MET A 26 -32.81 16.64 -21.15
C MET A 26 -32.48 15.16 -21.29
N MET A 27 -32.38 14.67 -22.52
CA MET A 27 -31.93 13.31 -22.79
C MET A 27 -30.55 13.20 -22.14
N ALA A 28 -30.44 12.30 -21.16
CA ALA A 28 -29.16 11.94 -20.60
C ALA A 28 -28.22 11.66 -21.78
N PRO A 29 -27.00 12.24 -21.80
CA PRO A 29 -26.09 12.05 -22.91
C PRO A 29 -25.94 10.56 -23.19
N GLN A 30 -26.35 10.15 -24.39
CA GLN A 30 -26.27 8.76 -24.80
C GLN A 30 -24.78 8.39 -24.85
N ILE A 31 -24.37 7.44 -24.02
CA ILE A 31 -23.01 6.93 -24.01
C ILE A 31 -22.74 6.35 -25.40
N ASP A 32 -21.60 6.71 -26.01
CA ASP A 32 -21.21 6.20 -27.32
C ASP A 32 -21.32 4.66 -27.32
N PRO A 33 -22.07 4.06 -28.26
CA PRO A 33 -22.24 2.61 -28.36
C PRO A 33 -20.92 1.83 -28.41
N ALA A 34 -19.87 2.42 -28.99
CA ALA A 34 -18.54 1.82 -29.00
C ALA A 34 -17.87 1.82 -27.62
N VAL A 35 -18.13 2.84 -26.79
CA VAL A 35 -17.68 2.89 -25.39
C VAL A 35 -18.45 1.88 -24.55
N GLN A 36 -19.77 1.80 -24.72
CA GLN A 36 -20.61 0.84 -24.01
C GLN A 36 -20.19 -0.62 -24.32
N ALA A 37 -19.98 -0.95 -25.59
CA ALA A 37 -19.51 -2.27 -26.00
C ALA A 37 -18.15 -2.66 -25.37
N ARG A 38 -17.26 -1.70 -25.15
CA ARG A 38 -15.97 -1.93 -24.46
C ARG A 38 -16.11 -2.16 -22.96
N ILE A 39 -17.07 -1.48 -22.33
CA ILE A 39 -17.39 -1.68 -20.91
C ILE A 39 -17.93 -3.10 -20.73
N ASP A 40 -18.90 -3.49 -21.56
CA ASP A 40 -19.57 -4.78 -21.45
C ASP A 40 -18.64 -5.95 -21.79
N ALA A 41 -17.73 -5.78 -22.75
CA ALA A 41 -16.77 -6.83 -23.14
C ALA A 41 -15.85 -7.29 -21.97
N ASN A 42 -15.56 -6.39 -21.02
CA ASN A 42 -14.69 -6.68 -19.88
C ASN A 42 -15.44 -6.80 -18.56
N PHE A 43 -16.76 -6.57 -18.56
CA PHE A 43 -17.56 -6.65 -17.37
C PHE A 43 -17.65 -8.10 -16.89
N ARG A 44 -17.19 -8.36 -15.67
CA ARG A 44 -17.37 -9.64 -14.99
C ARG A 44 -18.25 -9.40 -13.77
N PRO A 45 -19.48 -9.93 -13.73
CA PRO A 45 -20.30 -9.81 -12.55
C PRO A 45 -19.61 -10.49 -11.38
N VAL A 46 -19.64 -9.84 -10.21
CA VAL A 46 -19.06 -10.37 -8.97
C VAL A 46 -20.21 -10.56 -7.99
N ASP A 47 -20.53 -11.82 -7.68
CA ASP A 47 -21.58 -12.14 -6.72
C ASP A 47 -21.12 -11.80 -5.29
N LEU A 48 -21.84 -10.89 -4.67
CA LEU A 48 -21.57 -10.45 -3.30
C LEU A 48 -22.81 -10.52 -2.42
N ALA A 49 -22.56 -10.81 -1.15
CA ALA A 49 -23.52 -10.65 -0.05
C ALA A 49 -23.16 -9.41 0.75
N ILE A 50 -24.17 -8.67 1.20
CA ILE A 50 -23.99 -7.56 2.14
C ILE A 50 -24.40 -8.03 3.53
N GLY A 51 -23.63 -7.67 4.56
CA GLY A 51 -23.92 -8.01 5.94
C GLY A 51 -23.14 -7.16 6.94
N GLY A 52 -23.02 -7.66 8.17
CA GLY A 52 -22.39 -6.95 9.27
C GLY A 52 -23.23 -5.79 9.83
N PRO A 53 -22.69 -5.06 10.82
CA PRO A 53 -23.37 -3.91 11.40
C PRO A 53 -23.74 -2.89 10.31
N ALA A 54 -24.99 -2.42 10.34
CA ALA A 54 -25.54 -1.45 9.38
C ALA A 54 -25.44 -1.87 7.90
N LEU A 55 -25.36 -3.17 7.59
CA LEU A 55 -25.23 -3.68 6.22
C LEU A 55 -24.03 -3.09 5.47
N ALA A 56 -22.93 -2.89 6.17
CA ALA A 56 -21.80 -2.12 5.64
C ALA A 56 -20.64 -2.99 5.13
N PHE A 57 -20.75 -4.32 5.19
CA PHE A 57 -19.68 -5.23 4.81
C PHE A 57 -20.10 -6.10 3.65
N ALA A 58 -19.23 -6.17 2.63
CA ALA A 58 -19.34 -7.09 1.53
C ALA A 58 -18.59 -8.39 1.82
N PHE A 59 -19.20 -9.49 1.41
CA PHE A 59 -18.67 -10.83 1.49
C PHE A 59 -18.94 -11.55 0.17
N CYS A 60 -18.17 -12.59 -0.13
CA CYS A 60 -18.53 -13.46 -1.26
C CYS A 60 -19.90 -14.10 -1.01
N GLN A 61 -20.70 -14.23 -2.07
CA GLN A 61 -22.07 -14.70 -1.95
C GLN A 61 -22.14 -16.13 -1.37
N ASN A 62 -21.27 -17.03 -1.83
CA ASN A 62 -21.35 -18.46 -1.50
C ASN A 62 -20.74 -18.79 -0.13
N HIS A 63 -19.54 -18.27 0.16
CA HIS A 63 -18.79 -18.67 1.36
C HIS A 63 -18.86 -17.64 2.49
N LYS A 64 -19.48 -16.48 2.27
CA LYS A 64 -19.61 -15.38 3.24
C LYS A 64 -18.28 -14.93 3.85
N ARG A 65 -17.21 -14.97 3.05
CA ARG A 65 -15.86 -14.51 3.44
C ARG A 65 -15.55 -13.18 2.77
N GLU A 66 -14.84 -12.31 3.49
CA GLU A 66 -14.32 -11.05 2.95
C GLU A 66 -13.25 -11.31 1.87
N LYS A 67 -12.34 -12.25 2.14
CA LYS A 67 -11.40 -12.80 1.16
C LYS A 67 -11.77 -14.24 0.88
N CYS A 68 -12.05 -14.55 -0.37
CA CYS A 68 -12.46 -15.89 -0.78
C CYS A 68 -11.60 -16.35 -1.95
N THR A 69 -10.72 -17.30 -1.67
CA THR A 69 -9.89 -17.99 -2.66
C THR A 69 -10.74 -18.83 -3.62
N ASP A 70 -11.79 -19.46 -3.10
CA ASP A 70 -12.65 -20.36 -3.88
C ASP A 70 -13.43 -19.62 -4.98
N CYS A 71 -13.85 -18.38 -4.70
CA CYS A 71 -14.53 -17.52 -5.67
C CYS A 71 -13.57 -16.51 -6.34
N ASN A 72 -12.30 -16.48 -5.95
CA ASN A 72 -11.31 -15.49 -6.39
C ASN A 72 -11.77 -14.02 -6.23
N VAL A 73 -12.27 -13.67 -5.04
CA VAL A 73 -12.74 -12.30 -4.70
C VAL A 73 -12.10 -11.79 -3.42
N ASP A 74 -11.78 -10.50 -3.37
CA ASP A 74 -11.25 -9.78 -2.20
C ASP A 74 -12.02 -8.47 -1.99
N PHE A 75 -12.83 -8.43 -0.93
CA PHE A 75 -13.60 -7.25 -0.55
C PHE A 75 -12.92 -6.38 0.52
N SER A 76 -11.67 -6.68 0.91
CA SER A 76 -10.99 -5.95 2.00
C SER A 76 -10.87 -4.45 1.76
N SER A 77 -10.57 -4.05 0.52
CA SER A 77 -10.49 -2.62 0.17
C SER A 77 -11.86 -1.93 0.25
N LEU A 78 -12.92 -2.60 -0.22
CA LEU A 78 -14.29 -2.08 -0.16
C LEU A 78 -14.76 -1.96 1.29
N ASN A 79 -14.58 -3.01 2.08
CA ASN A 79 -14.95 -3.03 3.49
C ASN A 79 -14.16 -2.02 4.31
N ARG A 80 -12.88 -1.81 3.99
CA ARG A 80 -12.07 -0.76 4.60
C ARG A 80 -12.65 0.63 4.35
N ILE A 81 -13.03 0.94 3.11
CA ILE A 81 -13.66 2.22 2.76
C ILE A 81 -15.00 2.37 3.49
N SER A 82 -15.82 1.33 3.47
CA SER A 82 -17.12 1.32 4.16
C SER A 82 -16.98 1.59 5.66
N LYS A 83 -16.03 0.94 6.34
CA LYS A 83 -15.70 1.22 7.75
C LYS A 83 -15.38 2.70 7.98
N ILE A 84 -14.58 3.32 7.10
CA ILE A 84 -14.24 4.75 7.24
C ILE A 84 -15.50 5.62 7.17
N PHE A 85 -16.44 5.32 6.27
CA PHE A 85 -17.70 6.06 6.17
C PHE A 85 -18.61 5.87 7.39
N ILE A 86 -18.74 4.65 7.92
CA ILE A 86 -19.52 4.40 9.14
C ILE A 86 -18.92 5.16 10.34
N THR A 87 -17.60 5.13 10.48
CA THR A 87 -16.90 5.80 11.58
C THR A 87 -16.96 7.33 11.45
N ASN A 88 -17.22 7.87 10.26
CA ASN A 88 -17.29 9.30 9.99
C ASN A 88 -18.59 9.69 9.27
N PRO A 89 -19.75 9.73 9.96
CA PRO A 89 -21.06 9.99 9.33
C PRO A 89 -21.17 11.31 8.56
N ASN A 90 -20.33 12.30 8.90
CA ASN A 90 -20.28 13.59 8.21
C ASN A 90 -19.53 13.51 6.87
N LEU A 91 -18.74 12.47 6.64
CA LEU A 91 -18.00 12.23 5.42
C LEU A 91 -18.91 11.55 4.40
N ARG A 92 -19.66 12.34 3.62
CA ARG A 92 -20.59 11.78 2.62
C ARG A 92 -19.92 11.34 1.32
N CYS A 93 -18.80 11.97 0.99
CA CYS A 93 -17.99 11.63 -0.16
C CYS A 93 -16.50 11.80 0.20
N PRO A 94 -15.59 11.09 -0.48
CA PRO A 94 -14.16 11.31 -0.32
C PRO A 94 -13.81 12.76 -0.66
N PRO A 95 -13.05 13.47 0.20
CA PRO A 95 -12.55 14.81 -0.12
C PRO A 95 -11.55 14.75 -1.27
N PRO A 96 -11.26 15.90 -1.91
CA PRO A 96 -10.21 15.98 -2.92
C PRO A 96 -8.86 15.49 -2.37
N PRO A 97 -8.00 14.84 -3.19
CA PRO A 97 -6.71 14.29 -2.74
C PRO A 97 -5.72 15.31 -2.18
N THR A 98 -5.95 16.60 -2.44
CA THR A 98 -5.16 17.73 -1.93
C THR A 98 -5.43 18.01 -0.45
N VAL A 99 -6.56 17.56 0.10
CA VAL A 99 -6.90 17.70 1.51
C VAL A 99 -6.21 16.58 2.29
N VAL A 100 -5.04 16.90 2.83
CA VAL A 100 -4.20 15.95 3.57
C VAL A 100 -4.42 16.09 5.08
N GLN A 101 -4.53 14.96 5.77
CA GLN A 101 -4.57 14.93 7.23
C GLN A 101 -3.18 15.22 7.85
N GLN A 102 -2.91 16.49 8.13
CA GLN A 102 -1.63 16.94 8.71
C GLN A 102 -1.29 16.23 10.03
N LYS A 103 -2.27 15.99 10.90
CA LYS A 103 -2.07 15.30 12.18
C LYS A 103 -1.52 13.89 12.00
N LEU A 104 -1.98 13.17 10.97
CA LEU A 104 -1.52 11.81 10.67
C LEU A 104 -0.06 11.84 10.18
N SER A 105 0.27 12.74 9.25
CA SER A 105 1.66 12.94 8.80
C SER A 105 2.60 13.30 9.94
N GLN A 106 2.16 14.16 10.86
CA GLN A 106 2.94 14.52 12.04
C GLN A 106 3.15 13.30 12.96
N ALA A 107 2.12 12.49 13.18
CA ALA A 107 2.22 11.29 14.00
C ALA A 107 3.20 10.25 13.40
N VAL A 108 3.17 10.05 12.09
CA VAL A 108 4.16 9.21 11.38
C VAL A 108 5.57 9.77 11.57
N THR A 109 5.75 11.07 11.36
CA THR A 109 7.05 11.75 11.47
C THR A 109 7.62 11.66 12.88
N ASN A 110 6.83 12.02 13.90
CA ASN A 110 7.24 11.98 15.30
C ASN A 110 7.65 10.57 15.72
N THR A 111 6.82 9.56 15.38
CA THR A 111 7.10 8.17 15.73
C THR A 111 8.37 7.66 15.04
N LYS A 112 8.56 8.01 13.76
CA LYS A 112 9.78 7.72 13.02
C LYS A 112 10.99 8.35 13.71
N ASP A 113 10.88 9.60 14.14
CA ASP A 113 11.99 10.33 14.75
C ASP A 113 12.35 9.81 16.14
N GLU A 114 11.38 9.36 16.93
CA GLU A 114 11.63 8.58 18.14
C GLU A 114 12.43 7.32 17.83
N GLY A 115 12.06 6.59 16.78
CA GLY A 115 12.82 5.43 16.29
C GLY A 115 14.25 5.79 15.86
N ASN A 116 14.42 6.91 15.15
CA ASN A 116 15.73 7.41 14.73
C ASN A 116 16.63 7.74 15.92
N ASN A 117 16.06 8.34 16.98
CA ASN A 117 16.81 8.66 18.19
C ASN A 117 17.26 7.39 18.91
N LEU A 118 16.40 6.39 19.05
CA LEU A 118 16.75 5.09 19.64
C LEU A 118 17.81 4.36 18.80
N TYR A 119 17.70 4.42 17.46
CA TYR A 119 18.67 3.82 16.55
C TYR A 119 20.06 4.43 16.71
N LYS A 120 20.16 5.76 16.83
CA LYS A 120 21.44 6.46 17.06
C LYS A 120 22.11 6.07 18.38
N VAL A 121 21.34 5.70 19.41
CA VAL A 121 21.84 5.26 20.72
C VAL A 121 22.21 3.76 20.72
N GLY A 122 22.02 3.05 19.60
CA GLY A 122 22.30 1.61 19.49
C GLY A 122 21.16 0.71 20.00
N LYS A 123 20.03 1.29 20.39
CA LYS A 123 18.84 0.55 20.87
C LYS A 123 18.00 0.03 19.71
N HIS A 124 18.58 -0.84 18.87
CA HIS A 124 17.98 -1.24 17.60
C HIS A 124 16.64 -2.00 17.76
N LYS A 125 16.47 -2.81 18.82
CA LYS A 125 15.18 -3.49 19.11
C LYS A 125 14.05 -2.52 19.43
N GLU A 126 14.33 -1.51 20.24
CA GLU A 126 13.35 -0.46 20.58
C GLU A 126 13.03 0.41 19.36
N ALA A 127 14.06 0.74 18.56
CA ALA A 127 13.89 1.47 17.30
C ALA A 127 13.01 0.71 16.31
N LEU A 128 13.21 -0.61 16.17
CA LEU A 128 12.38 -1.49 15.33
C LEU A 128 10.90 -1.42 15.73
N ALA A 129 10.60 -1.47 17.04
CA ALA A 129 9.23 -1.33 17.53
C ALA A 129 8.60 0.02 17.14
N LYS A 130 9.36 1.12 17.23
CA LYS A 130 8.90 2.44 16.79
C LYS A 130 8.68 2.52 15.29
N TYR A 131 9.57 1.97 14.47
CA TYR A 131 9.36 1.95 13.01
C TYR A 131 8.16 1.10 12.62
N ASN A 132 7.90 -0.03 13.29
CA ASN A 132 6.68 -0.81 13.10
C ASN A 132 5.42 0.02 13.41
N PHE A 133 5.44 0.76 14.52
CA PHE A 133 4.33 1.63 14.88
C PHE A 133 4.12 2.76 13.86
N ALA A 134 5.20 3.40 13.41
CA ALA A 134 5.14 4.44 12.38
C ALA A 134 4.58 3.91 11.05
N ALA A 135 4.98 2.70 10.63
CA ALA A 135 4.47 2.07 9.42
C ALA A 135 2.97 1.75 9.55
N ASN A 136 2.55 1.26 10.73
CA ASN A 136 1.15 0.99 11.03
C ASN A 136 0.29 2.26 10.96
N ILE A 137 0.80 3.41 11.44
CA ILE A 137 0.10 4.70 11.30
C ILE A 137 0.01 5.10 9.82
N ALA A 138 1.12 5.00 9.07
CA ALA A 138 1.16 5.39 7.66
C ALA A 138 0.15 4.60 6.81
N VAL A 139 0.01 3.29 7.05
CA VAL A 139 -0.97 2.46 6.33
C VAL A 139 -2.42 2.73 6.69
N GLN A 140 -2.73 3.48 7.76
CA GLN A 140 -4.10 3.92 8.06
C GLN A 140 -4.57 5.08 7.19
N ARG A 141 -3.69 5.72 6.41
CA ARG A 141 -4.06 6.83 5.54
C ARG A 141 -5.23 6.43 4.63
N PRO A 142 -6.28 7.27 4.50
CA PRO A 142 -7.38 6.98 3.59
C PRO A 142 -6.92 6.86 2.13
N PRO A 143 -7.54 5.98 1.34
CA PRO A 143 -7.09 5.66 -0.02
C PRO A 143 -7.26 6.80 -1.03
N TRP A 144 -8.07 7.81 -0.73
CA TRP A 144 -8.28 8.99 -1.59
C TRP A 144 -7.24 10.10 -1.37
N GLU A 145 -6.45 10.04 -0.30
CA GLU A 145 -5.39 11.04 -0.09
C GLU A 145 -4.23 10.83 -1.07
N ASN A 146 -3.41 11.87 -1.24
CA ASN A 146 -2.31 11.86 -2.20
C ASN A 146 -1.41 10.62 -2.04
N SER A 147 -1.43 9.76 -3.06
CA SER A 147 -0.64 8.51 -3.08
C SER A 147 0.87 8.76 -3.03
N ALA A 148 1.38 9.89 -3.55
CA ALA A 148 2.80 10.21 -3.51
C ALA A 148 3.27 10.43 -2.06
N LEU A 149 2.49 11.16 -1.26
CA LEU A 149 2.78 11.39 0.16
C LEU A 149 2.82 10.07 0.93
N PHE A 150 1.82 9.21 0.72
CA PHE A 150 1.79 7.88 1.32
C PHE A 150 3.04 7.05 0.98
N ARG A 151 3.39 7.00 -0.31
CA ARG A 151 4.57 6.26 -0.79
C ARG A 151 5.86 6.80 -0.17
N GLU A 152 5.99 8.11 -0.05
CA GLU A 152 7.16 8.75 0.55
C GLU A 152 7.32 8.44 2.04
N GLU A 153 6.25 8.64 2.82
CA GLU A 153 6.26 8.38 4.26
C GLU A 153 6.53 6.91 4.56
N LEU A 154 5.77 6.01 3.93
CA LEU A 154 5.90 4.57 4.17
C LEU A 154 7.28 4.06 3.77
N SER A 155 7.78 4.44 2.59
CA SER A 155 9.11 4.00 2.13
C SER A 155 10.21 4.48 3.07
N THR A 156 10.12 5.70 3.59
CA THR A 156 11.12 6.25 4.52
C THR A 156 11.15 5.46 5.82
N VAL A 157 9.97 5.16 6.38
CA VAL A 157 9.85 4.38 7.62
C VAL A 157 10.35 2.96 7.42
N VAL A 158 9.92 2.27 6.37
CA VAL A 158 10.30 0.87 6.08
C VAL A 158 11.80 0.77 5.75
N SER A 159 12.39 1.76 5.08
CA SER A 159 13.85 1.82 4.88
C SER A 159 14.62 1.92 6.21
N ASN A 160 14.11 2.66 7.19
CA ASN A 160 14.74 2.74 8.50
C ASN A 160 14.50 1.47 9.32
N ARG A 161 13.35 0.81 9.14
CA ARG A 161 13.08 -0.51 9.69
C ARG A 161 14.05 -1.57 9.16
N SER A 162 14.28 -1.60 7.85
CA SER A 162 15.30 -2.44 7.20
C SER A 162 16.67 -2.24 7.83
N ALA A 163 17.06 -0.98 8.08
CA ALA A 163 18.33 -0.67 8.74
C ALA A 163 18.40 -1.24 10.17
N ALA A 164 17.34 -1.09 10.97
CA ALA A 164 17.29 -1.65 12.32
C ALA A 164 17.35 -3.18 12.33
N LEU A 165 16.66 -3.85 11.39
CA LEU A 165 16.72 -5.30 11.23
C LEU A 165 18.13 -5.77 10.87
N PHE A 166 18.80 -5.04 9.97
CA PHE A 166 20.19 -5.32 9.60
C PHE A 166 21.13 -5.25 10.81
N GLU A 167 21.03 -4.21 11.65
CA GLU A 167 21.86 -4.09 12.87
C GLU A 167 21.53 -5.18 13.92
N LEU A 168 20.34 -5.78 13.85
CA LEU A 168 19.95 -6.91 14.69
C LEU A 168 20.38 -8.27 14.13
N GLY A 169 21.03 -8.30 12.96
CA GLY A 169 21.44 -9.52 12.27
C GLY A 169 20.32 -10.22 11.49
N ASP A 170 19.10 -9.65 11.44
CA ASP A 170 18.00 -10.17 10.63
C ASP A 170 18.12 -9.63 9.19
N TYR A 171 19.07 -10.19 8.45
CA TYR A 171 19.36 -9.78 7.08
C TYR A 171 18.23 -10.16 6.09
N LEU A 172 17.50 -11.25 6.34
CA LEU A 172 16.35 -11.63 5.52
C LEU A 172 15.17 -10.67 5.71
N GLY A 173 14.83 -10.33 6.96
CA GLY A 173 13.83 -9.30 7.25
C GLY A 173 14.22 -7.94 6.68
N ALA A 174 15.50 -7.57 6.80
CA ALA A 174 16.02 -6.34 6.20
C ALA A 174 15.88 -6.33 4.67
N LEU A 175 16.10 -7.48 4.00
CA LEU A 175 15.93 -7.63 2.56
C LEU A 175 14.48 -7.47 2.14
N VAL A 176 13.54 -8.13 2.82
CA VAL A 176 12.10 -8.02 2.53
C VAL A 176 11.64 -6.55 2.63
N ASP A 177 12.08 -5.84 3.65
CA ASP A 177 11.78 -4.41 3.79
C ASP A 177 12.39 -3.58 2.66
N ALA A 178 13.64 -3.84 2.30
CA ALA A 178 14.30 -3.11 1.24
C ALA A 178 13.66 -3.35 -0.14
N GLU A 179 13.25 -4.59 -0.44
CA GLU A 179 12.51 -4.90 -1.66
C GLU A 179 11.14 -4.22 -1.69
N THR A 180 10.45 -4.17 -0.55
CA THR A 180 9.20 -3.43 -0.39
C THR A 180 9.41 -1.94 -0.69
N VAL A 181 10.48 -1.34 -0.17
CA VAL A 181 10.83 0.07 -0.45
C VAL A 181 11.08 0.30 -1.95
N VAL A 182 11.83 -0.58 -2.61
CA VAL A 182 12.11 -0.49 -4.06
C VAL A 182 10.83 -0.68 -4.89
N ALA A 183 9.91 -1.55 -4.44
CA ALA A 183 8.62 -1.73 -5.10
C ALA A 183 7.73 -0.47 -4.99
N ILE A 184 7.77 0.23 -3.85
CA ILE A 184 6.99 1.45 -3.62
C ILE A 184 7.62 2.67 -4.31
N ARG A 185 8.94 2.82 -4.21
CA ARG A 185 9.72 3.94 -4.76
C ARG A 185 10.95 3.43 -5.52
N ARG A 186 10.72 2.94 -6.73
CA ARG A 186 11.77 2.38 -7.59
C ARG A 186 12.93 3.35 -7.87
N ASN A 187 12.63 4.64 -7.99
CA ASN A 187 13.59 5.69 -8.31
C ASN A 187 14.40 6.20 -7.10
N TRP A 188 14.24 5.61 -5.92
CA TRP A 188 14.90 6.11 -4.71
C TRP A 188 16.16 5.31 -4.40
N ALA A 189 17.33 5.94 -4.60
CA ALA A 189 18.64 5.30 -4.43
C ALA A 189 18.84 4.64 -3.05
N LYS A 190 18.33 5.26 -1.99
CA LYS A 190 18.46 4.74 -0.62
C LYS A 190 17.80 3.38 -0.44
N GLY A 191 16.71 3.10 -1.15
CA GLY A 191 16.05 1.79 -1.14
C GLY A 191 16.96 0.69 -1.72
N HIS A 192 17.61 0.99 -2.85
CA HIS A 192 18.59 0.09 -3.46
C HIS A 192 19.81 -0.13 -2.58
N PHE A 193 20.30 0.91 -1.91
CA PHE A 193 21.37 0.79 -0.92
C PHE A 193 21.01 -0.17 0.23
N ARG A 194 19.80 -0.05 0.80
CA ARG A 194 19.32 -0.98 1.84
C ARG A 194 19.25 -2.42 1.31
N LYS A 195 18.75 -2.61 0.09
CA LYS A 195 18.67 -3.93 -0.56
C LYS A 195 20.07 -4.54 -0.71
N ALA A 196 21.02 -3.76 -1.20
CA ALA A 196 22.39 -4.21 -1.36
C ALA A 196 23.06 -4.55 -0.03
N LYS A 197 22.88 -3.74 1.02
CA LYS A 197 23.38 -4.07 2.38
C LYS A 197 22.83 -5.40 2.88
N ALA A 198 21.52 -5.61 2.77
CA ALA A 198 20.89 -6.85 3.21
C ALA A 198 21.39 -8.07 2.42
N LEU A 199 21.55 -7.93 1.09
CA LEU A 199 22.10 -8.97 0.21
C LEU A 199 23.54 -9.35 0.57
N VAL A 200 24.39 -8.37 0.90
CA VAL A 200 25.75 -8.63 1.42
C VAL A 200 25.68 -9.40 2.74
N GLY A 201 24.77 -9.02 3.65
CA GLY A 201 24.59 -9.70 4.94
C GLY A 201 24.22 -11.19 4.80
N ILE A 202 23.52 -11.58 3.72
CA ILE A 202 23.22 -12.99 3.40
C ILE A 202 24.22 -13.64 2.41
N GLY A 203 25.31 -12.96 2.06
CA GLY A 203 26.38 -13.50 1.20
C GLY A 203 26.09 -13.47 -0.31
N ARG A 204 25.02 -12.82 -0.77
CA ARG A 204 24.64 -12.73 -2.20
C ARG A 204 25.27 -11.49 -2.85
N LEU A 205 26.58 -11.51 -3.04
CA LEU A 205 27.35 -10.34 -3.48
C LEU A 205 27.04 -9.87 -4.91
N GLU A 206 26.79 -10.78 -5.86
CA GLU A 206 26.45 -10.41 -7.24
C GLU A 206 25.12 -9.64 -7.31
N GLU A 207 24.10 -10.13 -6.61
CA GLU A 207 22.80 -9.44 -6.56
C GLU A 207 22.89 -8.11 -5.81
N ALA A 208 23.76 -8.01 -4.81
CA ALA A 208 24.02 -6.74 -4.15
C ALA A 208 24.59 -5.71 -5.15
N LYS A 209 25.50 -6.14 -6.04
CA LYS A 209 26.10 -5.29 -7.07
C LYS A 209 25.07 -4.86 -8.09
N GLU A 210 24.18 -5.75 -8.51
CA GLU A 210 23.06 -5.42 -9.39
C GLU A 210 22.13 -4.37 -8.76
N ALA A 211 21.80 -4.53 -7.47
CA ALA A 211 20.98 -3.57 -6.74
C ALA A 211 21.62 -2.17 -6.68
N VAL A 212 22.92 -2.08 -6.35
CA VAL A 212 23.65 -0.80 -6.34
C VAL A 212 23.71 -0.18 -7.73
N SER A 213 23.99 -1.00 -8.75
CA SER A 213 24.04 -0.55 -10.15
C SER A 213 22.70 0.03 -10.61
N LEU A 214 21.59 -0.60 -10.24
CA LEU A 214 20.24 -0.10 -10.54
C LEU A 214 19.95 1.21 -9.78
N GLY A 215 20.38 1.33 -8.52
CA GLY A 215 20.28 2.59 -7.78
C GLY A 215 21.03 3.74 -8.45
N LEU A 216 22.25 3.47 -8.94
CA LEU A 216 23.08 4.44 -9.66
C LEU A 216 22.51 4.82 -11.03
N GLN A 217 21.69 3.98 -11.67
CA GLN A 217 20.98 4.38 -12.89
C GLN A 217 19.96 5.51 -12.63
N PHE A 218 19.36 5.55 -11.42
CA PHE A 218 18.45 6.63 -11.02
C PHE A 218 19.19 7.86 -10.49
N GLU A 219 20.24 7.66 -9.70
CA GLU A 219 21.06 8.74 -9.12
C GLU A 219 22.56 8.50 -9.39
N PRO A 220 23.08 8.82 -10.59
CA PRO A 220 24.47 8.52 -10.97
C PRO A 220 25.52 9.20 -10.09
N ASN A 221 25.20 10.40 -9.60
CA ASN A 221 26.09 11.22 -8.78
C ASN A 221 25.95 10.95 -7.27
N ASN A 222 25.30 9.86 -6.87
CA ASN A 222 25.13 9.53 -5.46
C ASN A 222 26.46 9.02 -4.87
N ALA A 223 27.12 9.86 -4.08
CA ALA A 223 28.44 9.56 -3.50
C ALA A 223 28.41 8.33 -2.57
N GLU A 224 27.33 8.14 -1.81
CA GLU A 224 27.18 6.99 -0.89
C GLU A 224 27.13 5.67 -1.67
N LEU A 225 26.30 5.61 -2.74
CA LEU A 225 26.21 4.42 -3.59
C LEU A 225 27.51 4.14 -4.35
N ASN A 226 28.18 5.17 -4.87
CA ASN A 226 29.44 5.00 -5.59
C ASN A 226 30.55 4.44 -4.69
N SER A 227 30.71 4.99 -3.47
CA SER A 227 31.64 4.45 -2.48
C SER A 227 31.30 3.02 -2.11
N TYR A 228 30.01 2.73 -1.88
CA TYR A 228 29.56 1.38 -1.55
C TYR A 228 29.77 0.37 -2.69
N MET A 229 29.61 0.79 -3.95
CA MET A 229 29.93 -0.04 -5.13
C MET A 229 31.41 -0.41 -5.15
N ALA A 230 32.30 0.53 -4.88
CA ALA A 230 33.75 0.28 -4.84
C ALA A 230 34.13 -0.70 -3.71
N GLU A 231 33.58 -0.51 -2.51
CA GLU A 231 33.76 -1.41 -1.37
C GLU A 231 33.26 -2.83 -1.67
N LEU A 232 32.09 -2.94 -2.32
CA LEU A 232 31.51 -4.21 -2.71
C LEU A 232 32.39 -4.94 -3.73
N GLN A 233 32.89 -4.25 -4.76
CA GLN A 233 33.78 -4.83 -5.76
C GLN A 233 35.07 -5.37 -5.13
N LYS A 234 35.66 -4.63 -4.17
CA LYS A 234 36.82 -5.09 -3.43
C LYS A 234 36.52 -6.36 -2.64
N THR A 235 35.39 -6.39 -1.92
CA THR A 235 34.94 -7.56 -1.15
C THR A 235 34.74 -8.79 -2.04
N MET A 236 34.21 -8.61 -3.24
CA MET A 236 34.03 -9.69 -4.22
C MET A 236 35.35 -10.25 -4.73
N GLN A 237 36.33 -9.39 -5.03
CA GLN A 237 37.68 -9.80 -5.44
C GLN A 237 38.39 -10.61 -4.34
N GLU A 238 38.32 -10.14 -3.09
CA GLU A 238 38.92 -10.85 -1.95
C GLU A 238 38.26 -12.22 -1.70
N THR A 239 36.94 -12.31 -1.85
CA THR A 239 36.19 -13.56 -1.69
C THR A 239 36.50 -14.56 -2.81
N GLY A 240 36.65 -14.07 -4.05
CA GLY A 240 37.06 -14.89 -5.20
C GLY A 240 38.47 -15.45 -5.03
N SER A 241 39.43 -14.65 -4.58
CA SER A 241 40.81 -15.10 -4.34
C SER A 241 40.90 -16.14 -3.22
N LYS A 242 40.12 -16.00 -2.14
CA LYS A 242 40.08 -16.99 -1.04
C LYS A 242 39.51 -18.34 -1.51
N ASN A 243 38.49 -18.34 -2.36
CA ASN A 243 37.94 -19.58 -2.91
C ASN A 243 38.90 -20.28 -3.89
N ALA A 244 39.70 -19.52 -4.63
CA ALA A 244 40.74 -20.06 -5.52
C ALA A 244 41.91 -20.70 -4.75
N ASP A 245 42.25 -20.17 -3.58
CA ASP A 245 43.33 -20.72 -2.73
C ASP A 245 42.88 -22.00 -1.98
N VAL A 246 41.61 -22.10 -1.58
CA VAL A 246 41.05 -23.34 -0.97
C VAL A 246 40.94 -24.47 -1.99
N THR A 247 40.65 -24.16 -3.26
CA THR A 247 40.57 -25.18 -4.32
C THR A 247 41.94 -25.69 -4.78
N SER A 248 43.02 -24.91 -4.62
CA SER A 248 44.39 -25.34 -4.96
C SER A 248 44.98 -26.35 -3.95
N VAL A 249 44.58 -26.28 -2.68
CA VAL A 249 45.04 -27.18 -1.60
C VAL A 249 44.31 -28.54 -1.61
N SER A 250 43.17 -28.64 -2.30
CA SER A 250 42.33 -29.85 -2.35
C SER A 250 42.74 -30.88 -3.43
N ALA A 251 43.71 -30.56 -4.29
CA ALA A 251 44.20 -31.45 -5.33
C ALA A 251 45.22 -32.45 -4.76
N ILE A 252 44.71 -33.55 -4.18
CA ILE A 252 45.54 -34.70 -3.77
C ILE A 252 46.11 -35.37 -5.04
N PRO A 253 47.45 -35.51 -5.18
CA PRO A 253 48.05 -36.30 -6.24
C PRO A 253 48.11 -37.77 -5.80
N GLY A 254 47.44 -38.68 -6.53
CA GLY A 254 47.74 -40.10 -6.40
C GLY A 254 46.58 -41.06 -6.68
N ALA A 255 46.47 -41.51 -7.93
CA ALA A 255 46.04 -42.86 -8.25
C ALA A 255 46.74 -43.27 -9.56
N ALA A 256 47.96 -43.77 -9.40
CA ALA A 256 48.69 -44.54 -10.41
C ALA A 256 48.83 -45.97 -9.88
#